data_AF-A0A7G2FJW9-F1
#
_entry.id   AF-A0A7G2FJW9-F1
#
_cell.length_a   1.000
_cell.length_b   1.000
_cell.length_c   1.000
_cell.angle_alpha   90.00
_cell.angle_beta   90.00
_cell.angle_gamma   90.00
#
_symmetry.space_group_name_H-M   'P 1'
#
loop_
_entity.id
_entity.type
_entity.pdbx_description
1 polymer ?
#
loop_
_entity_poly.entity_id
_entity_poly.type
_entity_poly.pdbx_seq_one_letter_code
_entity_poly.pdbx_strand_id
1 'polypeptide(L)'
;MGRKKVEIKRIENKSSRQVTFSKRRNGLIEKARQLSILCESSIAVLVVSGSGKLYKSASGDNMSKIIDRYEIHHADELEALDLAEKTRNYLPLKELLEIVQSKLEESNVDNASVDTLISLEEQLETALSVTRARKTELMMGEVKSLQKRRTC
;
A
#
# COMPACT_ATOMS: atom_id res chain seq x y z
N MET A 1 -21.94 -41.31 -5.55
CA MET A 1 -22.27 -40.13 -6.38
C MET A 1 -20.97 -39.43 -6.78
N GLY A 2 -20.61 -39.43 -8.07
CA GLY A 2 -19.34 -38.87 -8.58
C GLY A 2 -19.31 -37.34 -8.67
N ARG A 3 -18.12 -36.76 -8.89
CA ARG A 3 -17.94 -35.32 -9.15
C ARG A 3 -18.57 -34.96 -10.49
N LYS A 4 -19.55 -34.06 -10.51
CA LYS A 4 -20.04 -33.41 -11.72
C LYS A 4 -19.29 -32.10 -11.96
N LYS A 5 -19.06 -31.75 -13.23
CA LYS A 5 -18.55 -30.43 -13.61
C LYS A 5 -19.57 -29.37 -13.18
N VAL A 6 -19.10 -28.25 -12.63
CA VAL A 6 -19.92 -27.14 -12.14
C VAL A 6 -19.40 -25.85 -12.76
N GLU A 7 -20.30 -24.96 -13.16
CA GLU A 7 -19.95 -23.63 -13.64
C GLU A 7 -19.36 -22.76 -12.52
N ILE A 8 -18.42 -21.87 -12.85
CA ILE A 8 -17.85 -20.91 -11.90
C ILE A 8 -18.77 -19.68 -11.84
N LYS A 9 -19.84 -19.83 -11.08
CA LYS A 9 -20.78 -18.75 -10.71
C LYS A 9 -21.24 -18.94 -9.27
N ARG A 10 -21.95 -17.94 -8.72
CA ARG A 10 -22.53 -18.03 -7.38
C ARG A 10 -23.49 -19.24 -7.31
N ILE A 11 -23.29 -20.10 -6.31
CA ILE A 11 -24.19 -21.23 -6.07
C ILE A 11 -25.43 -20.69 -5.37
N GLU A 12 -26.60 -20.77 -6.00
CA GLU A 12 -27.83 -20.17 -5.46
C GLU A 12 -28.38 -20.91 -4.24
N ASN A 13 -28.39 -22.24 -4.29
CA ASN A 13 -28.86 -23.08 -3.17
C ASN A 13 -27.96 -22.90 -1.94
N LYS A 14 -28.52 -22.39 -0.83
CA LYS A 14 -27.80 -22.04 0.40
C LYS A 14 -27.06 -23.23 1.02
N SER A 15 -27.70 -24.40 1.12
CA SER A 15 -27.09 -25.61 1.70
C SER A 15 -25.91 -26.10 0.85
N SER A 16 -26.10 -26.14 -0.47
CA SER A 16 -25.04 -26.52 -1.41
C SER A 16 -23.87 -25.54 -1.39
N ARG A 17 -24.16 -24.24 -1.28
CA ARG A 17 -23.16 -23.17 -1.14
C ARG A 17 -22.35 -23.34 0.16
N GLN A 18 -23.01 -23.62 1.28
CA GLN A 18 -22.34 -23.84 2.57
C GLN A 18 -21.42 -25.06 2.54
N VAL A 19 -21.90 -26.20 2.02
CA VAL A 19 -21.10 -27.42 1.91
C VAL A 19 -19.91 -27.20 0.96
N THR A 20 -20.15 -26.53 -0.17
CA THR A 20 -19.09 -26.23 -1.15
C THR A 20 -18.06 -25.27 -0.58
N PHE A 21 -18.48 -24.24 0.16
CA PHE A 21 -17.58 -23.33 0.85
C PHE A 21 -16.66 -24.09 1.80
N SER A 22 -17.22 -24.93 2.68
CA SER A 22 -16.41 -25.73 3.61
C SER A 22 -15.41 -26.63 2.90
N LYS A 23 -15.84 -27.34 1.85
CA LYS A 23 -14.96 -28.23 1.08
C LYS A 23 -13.86 -27.48 0.32
N ARG A 24 -14.22 -26.39 -0.38
CA ARG A 24 -13.26 -25.59 -1.17
C ARG A 24 -12.28 -24.83 -0.28
N ARG A 25 -12.75 -24.24 0.82
CA ARG A 25 -11.90 -23.58 1.81
C ARG A 25 -10.86 -24.54 2.38
N ASN A 26 -11.29 -25.74 2.78
CA ASN A 26 -10.36 -26.75 3.30
C ASN A 26 -9.39 -27.23 2.22
N GLY A 27 -9.86 -27.44 0.98
CA GLY A 27 -8.99 -27.79 -0.14
C GLY A 27 -7.95 -26.70 -0.48
N LEU A 28 -8.34 -25.42 -0.39
CA LEU A 28 -7.43 -24.29 -0.57
C LEU A 28 -6.36 -24.24 0.52
N ILE A 29 -6.77 -24.38 1.79
CA ILE A 29 -5.84 -24.42 2.94
C ILE A 29 -4.83 -25.56 2.77
N GLU A 30 -5.30 -26.74 2.37
CA GLU A 30 -4.43 -27.89 2.18
C GLU A 30 -3.46 -27.69 1.01
N LYS A 31 -3.88 -27.02 -0.06
CA LYS A 31 -2.99 -26.65 -1.17
C LYS A 31 -1.95 -25.61 -0.77
N ALA A 32 -2.35 -24.59 0.00
CA ALA A 32 -1.42 -23.62 0.56
C ALA A 32 -0.37 -24.28 1.46
N ARG A 33 -0.80 -25.22 2.32
CA ARG A 33 0.09 -26.02 3.17
C ARG A 33 1.08 -26.84 2.35
N GLN A 34 0.60 -27.54 1.32
CA GLN A 34 1.45 -28.32 0.41
C GLN A 34 2.50 -27.45 -0.27
N LEU A 35 2.09 -26.29 -0.82
CA LEU A 35 3.01 -25.36 -1.46
C LEU A 35 4.06 -24.83 -0.49
N SER A 36 3.63 -24.46 0.72
CA SER A 36 4.52 -24.00 1.78
C SER A 36 5.61 -25.02 2.11
N ILE A 37 5.27 -26.30 2.16
CA ILE A 37 6.25 -27.37 2.43
C ILE A 37 7.14 -27.63 1.22
N LEU A 38 6.57 -27.69 0.01
CA LEU A 38 7.31 -28.04 -1.21
C LEU A 38 8.32 -26.96 -1.63
N CYS A 39 8.03 -25.70 -1.32
CA CYS A 39 8.81 -24.55 -1.80
C CYS A 39 9.34 -23.67 -0.66
N GLU A 40 9.26 -24.13 0.60
CA GLU A 40 9.72 -23.40 1.79
C GLU A 40 9.13 -21.97 1.90
N SER A 41 7.92 -21.76 1.37
CA SER A 41 7.28 -20.46 1.32
C SER A 41 6.37 -20.23 2.52
N SER A 42 6.34 -19.00 3.05
CA SER A 42 5.35 -18.58 4.06
C SER A 42 4.05 -18.14 3.38
N ILE A 43 2.92 -18.75 3.73
CA ILE A 43 1.63 -18.48 3.09
C ILE A 43 0.55 -18.25 4.17
N ALA A 44 -0.19 -17.15 4.04
CA ALA A 44 -1.39 -16.87 4.83
C ALA A 44 -2.64 -16.92 3.94
N VAL A 45 -3.69 -17.57 4.44
CA VAL A 45 -5.00 -17.63 3.78
C VAL A 45 -6.05 -17.04 4.72
N LEU A 46 -6.70 -15.96 4.29
CA LEU A 46 -7.83 -15.34 4.97
C LEU A 46 -9.09 -15.47 4.10
N VAL A 47 -10.19 -15.91 4.69
CA VAL A 47 -11.47 -16.07 3.99
C VAL A 47 -12.57 -15.52 4.87
N VAL A 48 -13.31 -14.53 4.36
CA VAL A 48 -14.55 -14.05 4.96
C VAL A 48 -15.72 -14.74 4.26
N SER A 49 -16.56 -15.44 5.01
CA SER A 49 -17.76 -16.06 4.42
C SER A 49 -18.79 -15.00 4.04
N GLY A 50 -19.77 -15.38 3.23
CA GLY A 50 -20.94 -14.53 2.97
C GLY A 50 -21.81 -14.24 4.20
N SER A 51 -21.49 -14.80 5.37
CA SER A 51 -22.10 -14.46 6.67
C SER A 51 -21.21 -13.55 7.53
N GLY A 52 -20.09 -13.05 6.98
CA GLY A 52 -19.12 -12.22 7.70
C GLY A 52 -18.16 -12.99 8.60
N LYS A 53 -18.22 -14.34 8.64
CA LYS A 53 -17.34 -15.12 9.51
C LYS A 53 -15.93 -15.21 8.92
N LEU A 54 -14.93 -14.81 9.70
CA LEU A 54 -13.52 -14.90 9.32
C LEU A 54 -12.96 -16.31 9.58
N TYR A 55 -12.25 -16.83 8.59
CA TYR A 55 -11.44 -18.05 8.69
C TYR A 55 -10.01 -17.71 8.30
N LYS A 56 -9.04 -18.13 9.11
CA LYS A 56 -7.62 -17.87 8.88
C LYS A 56 -6.78 -19.14 9.02
N SER A 57 -5.74 -19.25 8.20
CA SER A 57 -4.71 -20.30 8.29
C SER A 57 -3.37 -19.75 7.83
N ALA A 58 -2.29 -20.16 8.48
CA ALA A 58 -0.92 -19.86 8.10
C ALA A 58 -0.15 -21.17 7.89
N SER A 59 0.82 -21.17 6.98
CA SER A 59 1.77 -22.27 6.76
C SER A 59 3.16 -21.68 6.49
N GLY A 60 4.20 -22.38 6.97
CA GLY A 60 5.60 -21.95 6.85
C GLY A 60 6.06 -20.98 7.93
N ASP A 61 5.17 -20.10 8.40
CA ASP A 61 5.43 -19.21 9.54
C ASP A 61 4.13 -18.88 10.29
N ASN A 62 4.23 -18.09 11.36
CA ASN A 62 3.07 -17.61 12.10
C ASN A 62 2.36 -16.47 11.33
N MET A 63 1.05 -16.34 11.57
CA MET A 63 0.20 -15.38 10.85
C MET A 63 0.65 -13.92 11.06
N SER A 64 1.06 -13.55 12.29
CA SER A 64 1.46 -12.18 12.59
C SER A 64 2.69 -11.79 11.79
N LYS A 65 3.76 -12.59 11.77
CA LYS A 65 4.99 -12.33 11.00
C LYS A 65 4.75 -12.25 9.50
N ILE A 66 3.77 -12.99 8.98
CA ILE A 66 3.40 -12.89 7.56
C ILE A 66 2.73 -11.54 7.29
N ILE A 67 1.82 -11.11 8.17
CA ILE A 67 1.15 -9.81 8.08
C ILE A 67 2.16 -8.67 8.28
N ASP A 68 3.02 -8.74 9.30
CA ASP A 68 4.05 -7.73 9.58
C ASP A 68 4.96 -7.54 8.35
N ARG A 69 5.41 -8.64 7.73
CA ARG A 69 6.20 -8.57 6.49
C ARG A 69 5.41 -7.96 5.33
N TYR A 70 4.13 -8.27 5.22
CA TYR A 70 3.27 -7.66 4.21
C TYR A 70 3.13 -6.16 4.43
N GLU A 71 2.82 -5.71 5.65
CA GLU A 71 2.66 -4.30 5.99
C GLU A 71 3.93 -3.50 5.74
N ILE A 72 5.11 -4.04 6.11
CA ILE A 72 6.40 -3.39 5.83
C ILE A 72 6.60 -3.20 4.32
N HIS A 73 6.37 -4.25 3.52
CA HIS A 73 6.54 -4.16 2.08
C HIS A 73 5.49 -3.27 1.40
N HIS A 74 4.28 -3.20 1.95
CA HIS A 74 3.21 -2.40 1.38
C HIS A 74 3.29 -0.94 1.81
N ALA A 75 3.90 -0.63 2.96
CA ALA A 75 4.21 0.75 3.35
C ALA A 75 5.16 1.41 2.34
N ASP A 76 6.20 0.70 1.91
CA ASP A 76 7.13 1.19 0.87
C ASP A 76 6.40 1.45 -0.48
N GLU A 77 5.43 0.60 -0.84
CA GLU A 77 4.65 0.75 -2.07
C GLU A 77 3.65 1.91 -1.98
N LEU A 78 3.00 2.08 -0.82
CA LEU A 78 2.05 3.15 -0.58
C LEU A 78 2.75 4.52 -0.47
N GLU A 79 3.94 4.58 0.14
CA GLU A 79 4.77 5.79 0.14
C GLU A 79 5.25 6.14 -1.28
N ALA A 80 5.58 5.14 -2.12
CA ALA A 80 5.95 5.39 -3.50
C ALA A 80 4.78 5.95 -4.34
N LEU A 81 3.57 5.46 -4.11
CA LEU A 81 2.35 5.95 -4.77
C LEU A 81 1.96 7.36 -4.28
N ASP A 82 1.99 7.60 -2.97
CA ASP A 82 1.73 8.90 -2.35
C ASP A 82 2.75 9.95 -2.82
N LEU A 83 4.04 9.58 -2.88
CA LEU A 83 5.08 10.47 -3.40
C LEU A 83 4.88 10.78 -4.88
N ALA A 84 4.45 9.82 -5.70
CA ALA A 84 4.17 10.04 -7.12
C ALA A 84 2.96 10.97 -7.33
N GLU A 85 1.92 10.84 -6.49
CA GLU A 85 0.74 11.70 -6.53
C GLU A 85 1.05 13.11 -6.03
N LYS A 86 1.78 13.23 -4.92
CA LYS A 86 2.32 14.50 -4.39
C LYS A 86 3.24 15.20 -5.39
N THR A 87 4.05 14.46 -6.14
CA THR A 87 4.90 15.03 -7.20
C THR A 87 4.07 15.58 -8.36
N ARG A 88 2.92 14.98 -8.69
CA ARG A 88 2.02 15.48 -9.76
C ARG A 88 1.23 16.71 -9.33
N ASN A 89 0.82 16.78 -8.08
CA ASN A 89 -0.04 17.84 -7.55
C ASN A 89 0.76 19.03 -6.95
N TYR A 90 2.08 18.96 -6.98
CA TYR A 90 2.96 20.01 -6.49
C TYR A 90 3.02 21.21 -7.45
N LEU A 91 2.70 22.39 -6.94
CA LEU A 91 2.96 23.67 -7.60
C LEU A 91 4.46 23.99 -7.51
N PRO A 92 5.12 24.47 -8.58
CA PRO A 92 6.51 24.88 -8.54
C PRO A 92 6.82 25.83 -7.38
N LEU A 93 8.01 25.71 -6.78
CA LEU A 93 8.43 26.48 -5.60
C LEU A 93 8.26 28.00 -5.78
N LYS A 94 8.42 28.48 -7.02
CA LYS A 94 8.25 29.87 -7.40
C LYS A 94 6.80 30.35 -7.26
N GLU A 95 5.84 29.53 -7.66
CA GLU A 95 4.41 29.85 -7.53
C GLU A 95 3.96 29.79 -6.06
N LEU A 96 4.49 28.84 -5.28
CA LEU A 96 4.25 28.81 -3.83
C LEU A 96 4.79 30.08 -3.14
N LEU A 97 5.96 30.55 -3.54
CA LEU A 97 6.53 31.81 -3.05
C LEU A 97 5.64 33.01 -3.37
N GLU A 98 5.08 33.08 -4.58
CA GLU A 98 4.16 34.15 -4.99
C GLU A 98 2.83 34.10 -4.19
N ILE A 99 2.31 32.92 -3.86
CA ILE A 99 1.12 32.75 -3.02
C ILE A 99 1.40 33.19 -1.58
N VAL A 100 2.53 32.78 -1.01
CA VAL A 100 2.95 33.17 0.35
C VAL A 100 3.13 34.69 0.42
N GLN A 101 3.82 35.28 -0.56
CA GLN A 101 4.04 36.73 -0.63
C GLN A 101 2.73 37.50 -0.75
N SER A 102 1.84 37.12 -1.68
CA SER A 102 0.57 37.84 -1.89
C SER A 102 -0.43 37.72 -0.73
N LYS A 103 -0.36 36.65 0.07
CA LYS A 103 -1.27 36.44 1.21
C LYS A 103 -0.75 36.99 2.54
N LEU A 104 0.55 37.16 2.70
CA LEU A 104 1.18 37.61 3.95
C LEU A 104 1.73 39.04 3.86
N GLU A 105 1.42 39.76 2.78
CA GLU A 105 1.57 41.22 2.75
C GLU A 105 0.69 41.88 3.82
N GLU A 106 1.24 42.88 4.52
CA GLU A 106 0.68 43.52 5.72
C GLU A 106 -0.77 44.04 5.55
N SER A 107 -1.24 44.25 4.33
CA SER A 107 -2.59 44.73 4.01
C SER A 107 -3.68 43.65 3.85
N ASN A 108 -3.32 42.35 3.85
CA ASN A 108 -4.25 41.25 3.56
C ASN A 108 -4.36 40.20 4.67
N VAL A 109 -3.62 40.36 5.77
CA VAL A 109 -3.57 39.40 6.88
C VAL A 109 -4.93 39.23 7.56
N ASP A 110 -5.74 40.30 7.64
CA ASP A 110 -7.09 40.26 8.20
C ASP A 110 -8.13 39.53 7.31
N ASN A 111 -7.80 39.25 6.04
CA ASN A 111 -8.67 38.56 5.08
C ASN A 111 -8.29 37.09 4.83
N ALA A 112 -7.22 36.59 5.45
CA ALA A 112 -6.78 35.21 5.27
C ALA A 112 -7.66 34.25 6.10
N SER A 113 -8.60 33.55 5.44
CA SER A 113 -9.42 32.52 6.08
C SER A 113 -8.54 31.36 6.59
N VAL A 114 -8.89 30.81 7.75
CA VAL A 114 -8.25 29.64 8.37
C VAL A 114 -8.12 28.47 7.37
N ASP A 115 -9.16 28.21 6.57
CA ASP A 115 -9.15 27.16 5.56
C ASP A 115 -8.05 27.36 4.51
N THR A 116 -7.75 28.61 4.18
CA THR A 116 -6.72 28.95 3.20
C THR A 116 -5.30 28.82 3.77
N LEU A 117 -5.14 28.98 5.08
CA LEU A 117 -3.87 28.76 5.78
C LEU A 117 -3.60 27.26 5.94
N ILE A 118 -4.62 26.46 6.26
CA ILE A 118 -4.54 24.99 6.30
C ILE A 118 -4.13 24.45 4.93
N SER A 119 -4.79 24.91 3.85
CA SER A 119 -4.43 24.47 2.50
C SER A 119 -3.00 24.86 2.10
N LEU A 120 -2.50 26.01 2.57
CA LEU A 120 -1.13 26.45 2.31
C LEU A 120 -0.11 25.61 3.08
N GLU A 121 -0.41 25.25 4.33
CA GLU A 121 0.40 24.36 5.15
C GLU A 121 0.54 22.98 4.48
N GLU A 122 -0.57 22.38 4.04
CA GLU A 122 -0.57 21.10 3.31
C GLU A 122 0.28 21.13 2.04
N GLN A 123 0.23 22.25 1.29
CA GLN A 123 1.05 22.43 0.09
C GLN A 123 2.55 22.55 0.41
N LEU A 124 2.91 23.24 1.49
CA LEU A 124 4.30 23.39 1.92
C LEU A 124 4.88 22.08 2.48
N GLU A 125 4.08 21.31 3.22
CA GLU A 125 4.49 19.97 3.68
C GLU A 125 4.72 19.03 2.50
N THR A 126 3.84 19.07 1.50
CA THR A 126 3.98 18.30 0.27
C THR A 126 5.26 18.69 -0.49
N ALA A 127 5.51 20.00 -0.64
CA ALA A 127 6.72 20.54 -1.26
C ALA A 127 8.01 20.05 -0.57
N LEU A 128 8.00 20.08 0.76
CA LEU A 128 9.14 19.66 1.58
C LEU A 128 9.39 18.17 1.44
N SER A 129 8.35 17.35 1.42
CA SER A 129 8.44 15.90 1.23
C SER A 129 9.06 15.55 -0.13
N VAL A 130 8.53 16.11 -1.23
CA VAL A 130 9.06 15.88 -2.58
C VAL A 130 10.52 16.33 -2.70
N THR A 131 10.86 17.48 -2.13
CA THR A 131 12.25 18.00 -2.14
C THR A 131 13.21 17.07 -1.39
N ARG A 132 12.80 16.56 -0.21
CA ARG A 132 13.59 15.61 0.57
C ARG A 132 13.80 14.31 -0.19
N ALA A 133 12.75 13.76 -0.79
CA ALA A 133 12.83 12.55 -1.60
C ALA A 133 13.82 12.72 -2.77
N ARG A 134 13.70 13.81 -3.52
CA ARG A 134 14.60 14.11 -4.64
C ARG A 134 16.05 14.28 -4.20
N LYS A 135 16.29 14.94 -3.06
CA LYS A 135 17.63 15.06 -2.47
C LYS A 135 18.20 13.68 -2.15
N THR A 136 17.41 12.80 -1.53
CA THR A 136 17.81 11.43 -1.20
C THR A 136 18.17 10.62 -2.45
N GLU A 137 17.37 10.70 -3.51
CA GLU A 137 17.67 10.04 -4.79
C GLU A 137 19.02 10.48 -5.37
N LEU A 138 19.27 11.79 -5.40
CA LEU A 138 20.52 12.35 -5.92
C LEU A 138 21.72 11.91 -5.07
N MET A 139 21.61 11.96 -3.73
CA MET A 139 22.67 11.50 -2.83
C MET A 139 22.95 10.00 -3.03
N MET A 140 21.92 9.16 -3.15
CA MET A 140 22.11 7.73 -3.43
C MET A 140 22.77 7.51 -4.80
N GLY A 141 22.42 8.31 -5.81
CA GLY A 141 23.07 8.29 -7.12
C GLY A 141 24.57 8.63 -7.04
N GLU A 142 24.93 9.67 -6.29
CA GLU A 142 26.34 10.04 -6.06
C GLU A 142 27.11 8.95 -5.31
N VAL A 143 26.53 8.38 -4.24
CA VAL A 143 27.15 7.28 -3.48
C VAL A 143 27.43 6.09 -4.39
N LYS A 144 26.47 5.68 -5.22
CA LYS A 144 26.66 4.59 -6.20
C LYS A 144 27.78 4.92 -7.20
N SER A 145 27.86 6.17 -7.67
CA SER A 145 28.91 6.61 -8.61
C SER A 145 30.31 6.56 -7.98
N LEU A 146 30.44 6.95 -6.70
CA LEU A 146 31.69 6.93 -5.95
C LEU A 146 32.14 5.50 -5.62
N GLN A 147 31.21 4.62 -5.26
CA GLN A 147 31.49 3.20 -5.03
C GLN A 147 32.01 2.54 -6.31
N LYS A 148 31.37 2.79 -7.46
CA LYS A 148 31.80 2.24 -8.76
C LYS A 148 33.21 2.69 -9.17
N ARG A 149 33.59 3.93 -8.82
CA ARG A 149 34.95 4.46 -9.05
C ARG A 149 36.01 3.88 -8.11
N ARG A 150 35.64 3.38 -6.93
CA ARG A 150 36.55 2.73 -5.98
C ARG A 150 36.82 1.26 -6.29
N THR A 151 35.95 0.62 -7.06
CA THR A 151 36.03 -0.80 -7.41
C THR A 151 36.67 -1.07 -8.79
N CYS A 152 37.04 -0.02 -9.54
CA CYS A 152 37.93 -0.08 -10.70
C CYS A 152 39.34 0.32 -10.27
#